data_AF-A0A7S2L295-F1
#
_entry.id   AF-A0A7S2L295-F1
#
_cell.length_a   1.000
_cell.length_b   1.000
_cell.length_c   1.000
_cell.angle_alpha   90.00
_cell.angle_beta   90.00
_cell.angle_gamma   90.00
#
_symmetry.space_group_name_H-M   'P 1'
#
loop_
_entity.id
_entity.type
_entity.pdbx_description
1 polymer ?
#
loop_
_entity_poly.entity_id
_entity_poly.type
_entity_poly.pdbx_seq_one_letter_code
_entity_poly.pdbx_strand_id
1 'polypeptide(L)'
;MEINKTCSVSHTKKLSYFLLVGVSFLLTINQQLVEALGISLSNNDPRSRTVHRRDGIIGQLRRCSRPWRSTSSALSMIRNIDLPEALIFYGTNTVFHNPGNSVRPGLMKLLAESKDIGTACILLSESVGTKVLEERVQQSDLSGQKNHLILRSSLEIEDGLGYSPSPLALLETISSVMIEPRGFGGSSGFGTKQADPERSPLAKHCVVFAEGKRGRDRSLAARVAGMRVMYIEEKMGDCDADDLVDGVISTLDELYGVDDVSTPGQFW
;
A
#
# COMPACT_ATOMS: atom_id res chain seq x y z
N MET A 1 -38.19 55.45 -20.99
CA MET A 1 -37.49 54.40 -21.76
C MET A 1 -36.00 54.66 -21.56
N GLU A 2 -35.45 54.19 -20.45
CA GLU A 2 -34.09 54.50 -19.99
C GLU A 2 -33.17 53.31 -20.22
N ILE A 3 -32.02 53.57 -20.83
CA ILE A 3 -30.99 52.58 -21.19
C ILE A 3 -29.92 52.60 -20.10
N ASN A 4 -29.85 51.55 -19.28
CA ASN A 4 -28.76 51.34 -18.34
C ASN A 4 -27.60 50.59 -19.02
N LYS A 5 -26.44 51.25 -19.12
CA LYS A 5 -25.14 50.65 -19.45
C LYS A 5 -24.39 50.34 -18.16
N THR A 6 -24.03 49.07 -17.94
CA THR A 6 -23.10 48.66 -16.88
C THR A 6 -21.71 48.40 -17.47
N CYS A 7 -20.71 49.04 -16.87
CA CYS A 7 -19.28 48.88 -17.18
C CYS A 7 -18.72 47.64 -16.46
N SER A 8 -18.06 46.76 -17.20
CA SER A 8 -17.26 45.64 -16.66
C SER A 8 -15.80 46.11 -16.50
N VAL A 9 -15.27 46.08 -15.28
CA VAL A 9 -13.85 46.37 -14.99
C VAL A 9 -13.11 45.06 -14.75
N SER A 10 -12.10 44.80 -15.58
CA SER A 10 -11.26 43.60 -15.57
C SER A 10 -10.29 43.56 -14.37
N HIS A 11 -10.48 42.61 -13.46
CA HIS A 11 -9.67 42.44 -12.25
C HIS A 11 -8.50 41.43 -12.37
N THR A 12 -8.17 40.96 -13.57
CA THR A 12 -7.29 39.79 -13.76
C THR A 12 -5.79 40.09 -13.84
N LYS A 13 -5.34 41.35 -13.83
CA LYS A 13 -3.91 41.69 -14.04
C LYS A 13 -3.08 41.85 -12.76
N LYS A 14 -3.67 41.86 -11.56
CA LYS A 14 -2.93 42.06 -10.30
C LYS A 14 -2.40 40.78 -9.65
N LEU A 15 -2.92 39.60 -10.00
CA LEU A 15 -2.48 38.32 -9.42
C LEU A 15 -1.17 37.79 -10.04
N SER A 16 -0.87 38.13 -11.29
CA SER A 16 0.31 37.62 -11.99
C SER A 16 1.62 38.20 -11.46
N TYR A 17 1.61 39.44 -10.96
CA TYR A 17 2.81 40.10 -10.45
C TYR A 17 3.25 39.57 -9.08
N PHE A 18 2.31 39.14 -8.24
CA PHE A 18 2.65 38.59 -6.91
C PHE A 18 3.33 37.23 -7.00
N LEU A 19 2.95 36.39 -7.97
CA LEU A 19 3.57 35.07 -8.17
C LEU A 19 5.03 35.18 -8.68
N LEU A 20 5.31 36.13 -9.58
CA LEU A 20 6.67 36.30 -10.13
C LEU A 20 7.67 36.85 -9.10
N VAL A 21 7.25 37.75 -8.21
CA VAL A 21 8.12 38.28 -7.16
C VAL A 21 8.36 37.24 -6.06
N GLY A 22 7.36 36.43 -5.72
CA GLY A 22 7.49 35.37 -4.71
C GLY A 22 8.49 34.26 -5.09
N VAL A 23 8.50 33.84 -6.36
CA VAL A 23 9.42 32.78 -6.84
C VAL A 23 10.88 33.27 -6.84
N SER A 24 11.11 34.53 -7.18
CA SER A 24 12.47 35.11 -7.16
C SER A 24 13.03 35.21 -5.74
N PHE A 25 12.17 35.51 -4.75
CA PHE A 25 12.57 35.60 -3.35
C PHE A 25 12.92 34.21 -2.76
N LEU A 26 12.13 33.17 -3.10
CA LEU A 26 12.40 31.79 -2.66
C LEU A 26 13.69 31.21 -3.25
N LEU A 27 14.01 31.54 -4.51
CA LEU A 27 15.29 31.14 -5.13
C LEU A 27 16.49 31.79 -4.43
N THR A 28 16.35 33.04 -3.99
CA THR A 28 17.44 33.77 -3.31
C THR A 28 17.72 33.21 -1.91
N ILE A 29 16.68 32.80 -1.17
CA ILE A 29 16.83 32.18 0.16
C ILE A 29 17.56 30.83 0.04
N ASN A 30 17.22 30.00 -0.95
CA ASN A 30 17.89 28.71 -1.13
C ASN A 30 19.38 28.86 -1.47
N GLN A 31 19.75 29.90 -2.23
CA GLN A 31 21.15 30.11 -2.59
C GLN A 31 22.02 30.54 -1.39
N GLN A 32 21.49 31.39 -0.51
CA GLN A 32 22.19 31.75 0.74
C GLN A 32 22.26 30.60 1.75
N LEU A 33 21.24 29.72 1.77
CA LEU A 33 21.25 28.54 2.64
C LEU A 33 22.32 27.51 2.20
N VAL A 34 22.53 27.35 0.89
CA VAL A 34 23.56 26.46 0.34
C VAL A 34 24.98 27.00 0.62
N GLU A 35 25.18 28.31 0.56
CA GLU A 35 26.46 28.93 0.94
C GLU A 35 26.73 28.84 2.45
N ALA A 36 25.70 28.99 3.29
CA ALA A 36 25.84 28.88 4.75
C ALA A 36 26.14 27.45 5.23
N LEU A 37 25.72 26.42 4.46
CA LEU A 37 25.92 25.02 4.83
C LEU A 37 27.26 24.43 4.38
N GLY A 38 28.11 25.20 3.67
CA GLY A 38 29.48 24.78 3.35
C GLY A 38 29.58 23.48 2.54
N ILE A 39 28.52 23.09 1.83
CA ILE A 39 28.49 21.86 1.03
C ILE A 39 29.27 22.11 -0.26
N SER A 40 30.58 21.88 -0.20
CA SER A 40 31.45 21.81 -1.37
C SER A 40 31.07 20.58 -2.20
N LEU A 41 30.29 20.79 -3.26
CA LEU A 41 30.11 19.79 -4.32
C LEU A 41 31.41 19.71 -5.11
N SER A 42 32.31 18.80 -4.70
CA SER A 42 33.53 18.53 -5.45
C SER A 42 33.18 17.80 -6.74
N ASN A 43 33.37 18.48 -7.86
CA ASN A 43 33.31 17.91 -9.20
C ASN A 43 34.33 16.77 -9.34
N ASN A 44 33.86 15.52 -9.45
CA ASN A 44 34.69 14.41 -9.88
C ASN A 44 34.70 14.33 -11.41
N ASP A 45 35.88 14.61 -11.97
CA ASP A 45 36.21 14.43 -13.38
C ASP A 45 36.21 12.94 -13.78
N PRO A 46 35.66 12.57 -14.95
CA PRO A 46 35.67 11.19 -15.42
C PRO A 46 36.74 11.00 -16.51
N ARG A 47 37.98 10.66 -16.16
CA ARG A 47 38.94 10.12 -17.15
C ARG A 47 39.87 9.04 -16.60
N SER A 48 39.79 7.89 -17.29
CA SER A 48 40.89 7.00 -17.65
C SER A 48 41.55 6.17 -16.55
N ARG A 49 41.12 4.90 -16.43
CA ARG A 49 42.07 3.77 -16.39
C ARG A 49 41.57 2.56 -17.17
N THR A 50 42.21 2.38 -18.32
CA THR A 50 42.25 1.18 -19.14
C THR A 50 43.00 0.03 -18.44
N VAL A 51 42.39 -1.15 -18.52
CA VAL A 51 42.98 -2.48 -18.80
C VAL A 51 44.13 -2.96 -17.89
N HIS A 52 43.83 -3.99 -17.08
CA HIS A 52 44.66 -5.19 -17.09
C HIS A 52 43.81 -6.46 -17.01
N ARG A 53 43.84 -7.16 -18.14
CA ARG A 53 43.44 -8.54 -18.40
C ARG A 53 44.21 -9.49 -17.46
N ARG A 54 43.48 -10.32 -16.70
CA ARG A 54 43.98 -11.62 -16.23
C ARG A 54 42.89 -12.64 -16.44
N ASP A 55 43.04 -13.35 -17.55
CA ASP A 55 42.43 -14.63 -17.81
C ASP A 55 42.99 -15.67 -16.82
N GLY A 56 42.12 -16.57 -16.37
CA GLY A 56 42.52 -17.82 -15.71
C GLY A 56 42.14 -17.90 -14.23
N ILE A 57 41.00 -18.53 -13.94
CA ILE A 57 40.97 -19.94 -13.53
C ILE A 57 39.50 -20.37 -13.40
N ILE A 58 39.22 -21.44 -14.11
CA ILE A 58 38.00 -22.24 -14.11
C ILE A 58 37.67 -22.63 -12.66
N GLY A 59 36.54 -22.13 -12.17
CA GLY A 59 35.95 -22.52 -10.90
C GLY A 59 34.44 -22.48 -11.04
N GLN A 60 33.87 -23.62 -11.43
CA GLN A 60 32.44 -23.87 -11.53
C GLN A 60 31.73 -23.50 -10.22
N LEU A 61 31.18 -22.29 -10.13
CA LEU A 61 30.12 -21.97 -9.19
C LEU A 61 28.82 -21.88 -9.96
N ARG A 62 28.31 -23.06 -10.33
CA ARG A 62 26.88 -23.28 -10.50
C ARG A 62 26.22 -22.91 -9.17
N ARG A 63 25.81 -21.64 -9.03
CA ARG A 63 24.88 -21.27 -7.97
C ARG A 63 23.57 -21.96 -8.30
N CYS A 64 23.26 -22.90 -7.44
CA CYS A 64 22.13 -23.79 -7.47
C CYS A 64 20.82 -23.00 -7.57
N SER A 65 20.33 -22.81 -8.80
CA SER A 65 18.90 -22.83 -9.06
C SER A 65 18.41 -24.21 -8.66
N ARG A 66 18.03 -24.37 -7.38
CA ARG A 66 17.35 -25.56 -6.92
C ARG A 66 15.99 -25.58 -7.62
N PRO A 67 15.71 -26.54 -8.51
CA PRO A 67 14.33 -26.80 -8.86
C PRO A 67 13.71 -27.39 -7.58
N TRP A 68 12.78 -26.66 -6.97
CA TRP A 68 11.92 -27.22 -5.94
C TRP A 68 11.05 -28.31 -6.58
N ARG A 69 11.60 -29.52 -6.76
CA ARG A 69 10.79 -30.73 -6.92
C ARG A 69 10.35 -31.14 -5.52
N SER A 70 9.25 -30.55 -5.05
CA SER A 70 8.47 -31.13 -3.97
C SER A 70 7.68 -32.30 -4.54
N THR A 71 8.29 -33.49 -4.58
CA THR A 71 7.55 -34.74 -4.64
C THR A 71 7.31 -35.23 -3.22
N SER A 72 6.48 -34.50 -2.47
CA SER A 72 5.70 -35.12 -1.42
C SER A 72 4.28 -35.26 -1.97
N SER A 73 3.84 -36.50 -2.16
CA SER A 73 2.41 -36.83 -2.19
C SER A 73 1.86 -36.68 -0.77
N ALA A 74 2.08 -35.52 -0.15
CA ALA A 74 1.35 -35.13 1.02
C ALA A 74 -0.10 -35.03 0.57
N LEU A 75 -0.98 -35.81 1.18
CA LEU A 75 -2.41 -35.56 1.15
C LEU A 75 -2.62 -34.11 1.60
N SER A 76 -2.66 -33.21 0.62
CA SER A 76 -3.18 -31.87 0.78
C SER A 76 -4.66 -32.07 1.06
N MET A 77 -5.02 -32.07 2.34
CA MET A 77 -6.41 -31.75 2.67
C MET A 77 -6.68 -30.40 2.04
N ILE A 78 -7.64 -30.37 1.13
CA ILE A 78 -8.31 -29.15 0.70
C ILE A 78 -8.91 -28.57 1.98
N ARG A 79 -8.17 -27.67 2.63
CA ARG A 79 -8.71 -26.93 3.76
C ARG A 79 -9.83 -26.08 3.20
N ASN A 80 -10.95 -26.04 3.92
CA ASN A 80 -11.89 -24.93 3.76
C ASN A 80 -11.05 -23.66 3.87
N ILE A 81 -11.09 -22.91 2.78
CA ILE A 81 -10.22 -21.81 2.40
C ILE A 81 -9.95 -20.90 3.61
N ASP A 82 -8.69 -20.70 3.98
CA ASP A 82 -8.30 -19.81 5.09
C ASP A 82 -8.60 -18.35 4.67
N LEU A 83 -9.87 -17.95 4.81
CA LEU A 83 -10.33 -16.60 4.54
C LEU A 83 -9.50 -15.60 5.36
N PRO A 84 -9.13 -14.45 4.78
CA PRO A 84 -8.42 -13.43 5.52
C PRO A 84 -9.25 -12.94 6.71
N GLU A 85 -8.59 -12.80 7.85
CA GLU A 85 -9.18 -12.19 9.05
C GLU A 85 -9.24 -10.67 8.92
N ALA A 86 -8.28 -10.07 8.21
CA ALA A 86 -8.30 -8.67 7.85
C ALA A 86 -7.65 -8.40 6.48
N LEU A 87 -8.20 -7.41 5.77
CA LEU A 87 -7.63 -6.80 4.58
C LEU A 87 -7.09 -5.41 4.94
N ILE A 88 -5.82 -5.15 4.64
CA ILE A 88 -5.15 -3.90 4.96
C ILE A 88 -4.75 -3.22 3.66
N PHE A 89 -5.34 -2.08 3.36
CA PHE A 89 -5.01 -1.23 2.23
C PHE A 89 -3.89 -0.27 2.67
N TYR A 90 -2.64 -0.55 2.29
CA TYR A 90 -1.49 0.22 2.75
C TYR A 90 -1.13 1.35 1.78
N GLY A 91 -1.52 2.55 2.19
CA GLY A 91 -1.39 3.81 1.47
C GLY A 91 -2.73 4.32 0.96
N THR A 92 -2.85 5.61 0.68
CA THR A 92 -4.12 6.16 0.17
C THR A 92 -4.43 5.74 -1.27
N ASN A 93 -3.40 5.41 -2.05
CA ASN A 93 -3.54 5.13 -3.48
C ASN A 93 -4.20 3.76 -3.74
N THR A 94 -4.05 2.82 -2.80
CA THR A 94 -4.69 1.49 -2.88
C THR A 94 -6.20 1.58 -2.86
N VAL A 95 -6.76 2.70 -2.36
CA VAL A 95 -8.20 2.96 -2.29
C VAL A 95 -8.65 4.01 -3.31
N PHE A 96 -7.90 5.11 -3.40
CA PHE A 96 -8.28 6.28 -4.19
C PHE A 96 -7.42 6.40 -5.44
N HIS A 97 -8.08 6.61 -6.58
CA HIS A 97 -7.42 6.99 -7.81
C HIS A 97 -6.98 8.46 -7.74
N ASN A 98 -5.68 8.72 -7.81
CA ASN A 98 -5.19 10.08 -8.00
C ASN A 98 -5.29 10.45 -9.49
N PRO A 99 -5.84 11.62 -9.85
CA PRO A 99 -6.11 12.80 -9.01
C PRO A 99 -7.58 12.99 -8.56
N GLY A 100 -8.47 12.05 -8.82
CA GLY A 100 -9.92 12.27 -8.71
C GLY A 100 -10.56 12.03 -7.34
N ASN A 101 -9.83 11.46 -6.37
CA ASN A 101 -10.42 10.87 -5.14
C ASN A 101 -11.54 9.84 -5.45
N SER A 102 -11.63 9.38 -6.70
CA SER A 102 -12.58 8.36 -7.10
C SER A 102 -12.15 7.03 -6.49
N VAL A 103 -13.12 6.32 -5.94
CA VAL A 103 -12.90 4.99 -5.35
C VAL A 103 -12.67 4.00 -6.48
N ARG A 104 -11.72 3.08 -6.34
CA ARG A 104 -11.53 1.99 -7.30
C ARG A 104 -12.80 1.14 -7.39
N PRO A 105 -13.36 0.85 -8.58
CA PRO A 105 -14.62 0.13 -8.69
C PRO A 105 -14.55 -1.29 -8.10
N GLY A 106 -13.44 -1.99 -8.25
CA GLY A 106 -13.22 -3.32 -7.63
C GLY A 106 -13.24 -3.28 -6.10
N LEU A 107 -12.86 -2.16 -5.49
CA LEU A 107 -12.84 -2.03 -4.03
C LEU A 107 -14.25 -2.12 -3.43
N MET A 108 -15.24 -1.49 -4.07
CA MET A 108 -16.60 -1.45 -3.53
C MET A 108 -17.21 -2.85 -3.41
N LYS A 109 -16.96 -3.71 -4.41
CA LYS A 109 -17.36 -5.11 -4.40
C LYS A 109 -16.64 -5.87 -3.28
N LEU A 110 -15.32 -5.71 -3.20
CA LEU A 110 -14.50 -6.37 -2.18
C LEU A 110 -14.91 -5.99 -0.75
N LEU A 111 -15.22 -4.72 -0.49
CA LEU A 111 -15.70 -4.24 0.81
C LEU A 111 -17.10 -4.79 1.15
N ALA A 112 -17.99 -4.91 0.16
CA ALA A 112 -19.31 -5.50 0.37
C ALA A 112 -19.20 -6.99 0.75
N GLU A 113 -18.39 -7.75 0.01
CA GLU A 113 -18.16 -9.17 0.32
C GLU A 113 -17.46 -9.37 1.67
N SER A 114 -16.46 -8.54 1.97
CA SER A 114 -15.75 -8.58 3.25
C SER A 114 -16.71 -8.33 4.42
N LYS A 115 -17.71 -7.46 4.23
CA LYS A 115 -18.76 -7.21 5.23
C LYS A 115 -19.65 -8.43 5.46
N ASP A 116 -20.05 -9.12 4.39
CA ASP A 116 -20.89 -10.31 4.47
C ASP A 116 -20.14 -11.49 5.12
N ILE A 117 -18.83 -11.59 4.87
CA ILE A 117 -17.94 -12.59 5.44
C ILE A 117 -17.53 -12.24 6.88
N GLY A 118 -17.53 -10.95 7.25
CA GLY A 118 -17.04 -10.47 8.53
C GLY A 118 -15.51 -10.30 8.58
N THR A 119 -14.86 -10.14 7.42
CA THR A 119 -13.43 -9.79 7.33
C THR A 119 -13.27 -8.30 7.60
N ALA A 120 -12.36 -7.93 8.49
CA ALA A 120 -12.11 -6.52 8.78
C ALA A 120 -11.37 -5.83 7.62
N CYS A 121 -11.84 -4.66 7.19
CA CYS A 121 -11.14 -3.86 6.18
C CYS A 121 -10.53 -2.61 6.81
N ILE A 122 -9.24 -2.41 6.60
CA ILE A 122 -8.48 -1.33 7.22
C ILE A 122 -7.74 -0.52 6.15
N LEU A 123 -7.90 0.79 6.16
CA LEU A 123 -7.08 1.72 5.39
C LEU A 123 -5.99 2.30 6.30
N LEU A 124 -4.74 1.93 6.03
CA LEU A 124 -3.57 2.44 6.74
C LEU A 124 -2.83 3.44 5.86
N SER A 125 -2.72 4.68 6.33
CA SER A 125 -2.02 5.75 5.62
C SER A 125 -0.74 6.17 6.33
N GLU A 126 0.35 6.27 5.58
CA GLU A 126 1.64 6.76 6.06
C GLU A 126 1.88 8.26 5.80
N SER A 127 1.04 8.88 4.96
CA SER A 127 1.24 10.25 4.48
C SER A 127 0.18 11.24 4.96
N VAL A 128 -0.93 10.74 5.48
CA VAL A 128 -2.12 11.52 5.82
C VAL A 128 -2.64 11.08 7.18
N GLY A 129 -2.93 12.04 8.06
CA GLY A 129 -3.51 11.80 9.39
C GLY A 129 -4.96 11.29 9.32
N THR A 130 -5.44 10.67 10.41
CA THR A 130 -6.74 9.96 10.41
C THR A 130 -7.91 10.90 10.11
N LYS A 131 -7.88 12.13 10.62
CA LYS A 131 -8.94 13.15 10.35
C LYS A 131 -9.08 13.49 8.87
N VAL A 132 -7.96 13.64 8.16
CA VAL A 132 -7.97 13.98 6.73
C VAL A 132 -8.39 12.76 5.89
N LEU A 133 -8.06 11.54 6.33
CA LEU A 133 -8.60 10.33 5.71
C LEU A 133 -10.11 10.24 5.86
N GLU A 134 -10.64 10.55 7.05
CA GLU A 134 -12.09 10.58 7.29
C GLU A 134 -12.80 11.59 6.38
N GLU A 135 -12.23 12.78 6.20
CA GLU A 135 -12.75 13.78 5.27
C GLU A 135 -12.74 13.28 3.83
N ARG A 136 -11.67 12.62 3.38
CA ARG A 136 -11.59 12.04 2.02
C ARG A 136 -12.59 10.93 1.81
N VAL A 137 -12.75 10.03 2.79
CA VAL A 137 -13.75 8.95 2.73
C VAL A 137 -15.17 9.54 2.67
N GLN A 138 -15.45 10.58 3.45
CA GLN A 138 -16.74 11.29 3.42
C GLN A 138 -17.04 11.98 2.09
N GLN A 139 -16.01 12.53 1.43
CA GLN A 139 -16.14 13.15 0.11
C GLN A 139 -16.26 12.15 -1.04
N SER A 140 -16.00 10.87 -0.77
CA SER A 140 -15.99 9.80 -1.77
C SER A 140 -17.25 8.93 -1.72
N ASP A 141 -17.37 8.03 -2.70
CA ASP A 141 -18.47 7.05 -2.78
C ASP A 141 -18.46 6.04 -1.61
N LEU A 142 -17.39 6.01 -0.79
CA LEU A 142 -17.28 5.19 0.41
C LEU A 142 -18.08 5.71 1.62
N SER A 143 -18.76 6.85 1.50
CA SER A 143 -19.56 7.41 2.61
C SER A 143 -20.57 6.41 3.20
N GLY A 144 -21.18 5.56 2.36
CA GLY A 144 -22.10 4.50 2.80
C GLY A 144 -21.43 3.30 3.48
N GLN A 145 -20.11 3.13 3.33
CA GLN A 145 -19.33 2.02 3.89
C GLN A 145 -18.45 2.44 5.08
N LYS A 146 -18.64 3.66 5.61
CA LYS A 146 -17.83 4.21 6.72
C LYS A 146 -17.76 3.30 7.95
N ASN A 147 -18.81 2.54 8.22
CA ASN A 147 -18.84 1.64 9.39
C ASN A 147 -18.02 0.36 9.20
N HIS A 148 -17.64 0.02 7.96
CA HIS A 148 -16.93 -1.21 7.65
C HIS A 148 -15.43 -0.98 7.37
N LEU A 149 -15.06 0.19 6.84
CA LEU A 149 -13.67 0.56 6.59
C LEU A 149 -13.08 1.30 7.79
N ILE A 150 -12.14 0.64 8.49
CA ILE A 150 -11.43 1.21 9.64
C ILE A 150 -10.29 2.09 9.12
N LEU A 151 -10.23 3.34 9.58
CA LEU A 151 -9.23 4.31 9.13
C LEU A 151 -8.13 4.46 10.19
N ARG A 152 -6.87 4.34 9.75
CA ARG A 152 -5.69 4.50 10.60
C ARG A 152 -4.60 5.29 9.89
N SER A 153 -3.86 6.06 10.67
CA SER A 153 -2.66 6.75 10.22
C SER A 153 -1.46 6.23 10.97
N SER A 154 -0.40 5.83 10.26
CA SER A 154 0.87 5.49 10.90
C SER A 154 1.60 6.72 11.45
N LEU A 155 1.15 7.94 11.13
CA LEU A 155 1.69 9.18 11.70
C LEU A 155 1.30 9.38 13.17
N GLU A 156 0.21 8.75 13.60
CA GLU A 156 -0.29 8.81 14.98
C GLU A 156 0.38 7.76 15.87
N ILE A 157 1.12 6.84 15.26
CA ILE A 157 1.88 5.78 15.93
C ILE A 157 3.28 6.34 16.18
N GLU A 158 3.66 6.43 17.45
CA GLU A 158 4.90 7.08 17.91
C GLU A 158 6.16 6.26 17.59
N ASP A 159 6.40 5.94 16.31
CA ASP A 159 7.54 5.12 15.89
C ASP A 159 8.85 5.91 15.75
N GLY A 160 8.81 7.24 15.87
CA GLY A 160 9.98 8.12 15.74
C GLY A 160 10.67 8.11 14.36
N LEU A 161 10.20 7.28 13.42
CA LEU A 161 10.83 7.00 12.12
C LEU A 161 10.24 7.78 10.93
N GLY A 162 9.39 8.78 11.19
CA GLY A 162 8.85 9.66 10.16
C GLY A 162 7.92 8.93 9.16
N TYR A 163 7.79 9.49 7.95
CA TYR A 163 6.86 9.04 6.90
C TYR A 163 7.16 7.62 6.32
N SER A 164 7.93 6.76 6.97
CA SER A 164 8.29 5.43 6.43
C SER A 164 7.21 4.38 6.70
N PRO A 165 6.97 3.42 5.78
CA PRO A 165 6.22 2.21 6.13
C PRO A 165 6.89 1.54 7.31
N SER A 166 6.12 1.23 8.36
CA SER A 166 6.63 0.62 9.57
C SER A 166 5.91 -0.71 9.84
N PRO A 167 6.64 -1.78 10.20
CA PRO A 167 6.03 -3.04 10.62
C PRO A 167 5.22 -2.86 11.92
N LEU A 168 5.68 -2.00 12.81
CA LEU A 168 5.02 -1.73 14.10
C LEU A 168 3.64 -1.10 13.88
N ALA A 169 3.52 -0.17 12.94
CA ALA A 169 2.24 0.43 12.57
C ALA A 169 1.23 -0.61 12.09
N LEU A 170 1.67 -1.61 11.30
CA LEU A 170 0.80 -2.71 10.86
C LEU A 170 0.34 -3.58 12.04
N LEU A 171 1.26 -3.92 12.95
CA LEU A 171 0.96 -4.73 14.14
C LEU A 171 0.02 -4.00 15.11
N GLU A 172 0.25 -2.72 15.36
CA GLU A 172 -0.65 -1.91 16.19
C GLU A 172 -2.02 -1.75 15.51
N THR A 173 -2.03 -1.56 14.20
CA THR A 173 -3.26 -1.46 13.42
C THR A 173 -4.14 -2.69 13.58
N ILE A 174 -3.59 -3.90 13.44
CA ILE A 174 -4.36 -5.14 13.65
C ILE A 174 -4.75 -5.33 15.13
N SER A 175 -3.90 -4.91 16.07
CA SER A 175 -4.21 -5.01 17.50
C SER A 175 -5.37 -4.09 17.92
N SER A 176 -5.62 -3.03 17.16
CA SER A 176 -6.73 -2.10 17.38
C SER A 176 -8.09 -2.62 16.92
N VAL A 177 -8.12 -3.79 16.25
CA VAL A 177 -9.33 -4.41 15.73
C VAL A 177 -9.61 -5.69 16.51
N MET A 178 -10.86 -5.85 16.93
CA MET A 178 -11.35 -7.10 17.50
C MET A 178 -12.22 -7.80 16.47
N ILE A 179 -12.02 -9.10 16.32
CA ILE A 179 -12.83 -9.96 15.46
C ILE A 179 -13.38 -11.12 16.27
N GLU A 180 -14.49 -11.67 15.79
CA GLU A 180 -15.03 -12.95 16.23
C GLU A 180 -14.64 -14.01 15.18
N PRO A 181 -13.55 -14.76 15.38
CA PRO A 181 -13.13 -15.72 14.38
C PRO A 181 -14.22 -16.78 14.23
N ARG A 182 -14.69 -16.97 12.99
CA ARG A 182 -15.69 -18.01 12.71
C ARG A 182 -15.09 -19.37 13.08
N GLY A 183 -15.86 -20.15 13.83
CA GLY A 183 -15.45 -21.50 14.23
C GLY A 183 -15.14 -22.36 13.00
N PHE A 184 -14.07 -23.15 13.10
CA PHE A 184 -13.71 -24.13 12.08
C PHE A 184 -14.71 -25.30 12.13
N GLY A 185 -15.60 -25.45 11.15
CA GLY A 185 -16.68 -26.45 11.21
C GLY A 185 -16.90 -27.16 9.88
N GLY A 186 -16.66 -28.47 9.88
CA GLY A 186 -16.55 -29.32 8.69
C GLY A 186 -17.82 -29.41 7.84
N SER A 187 -17.61 -29.66 6.55
CA SER A 187 -18.67 -30.09 5.64
C SER A 187 -19.40 -31.29 6.22
N SER A 188 -20.74 -31.23 6.28
CA SER A 188 -21.59 -32.43 6.30
C SER A 188 -21.53 -33.29 7.59
N GLY A 189 -21.77 -32.70 8.77
CA GLY A 189 -22.16 -33.49 9.96
C GLY A 189 -21.04 -33.88 10.94
N PHE A 190 -19.80 -33.44 10.70
CA PHE A 190 -18.77 -33.41 11.74
C PHE A 190 -18.88 -32.08 12.50
N GLY A 191 -19.16 -32.15 13.81
CA GLY A 191 -19.54 -31.01 14.65
C GLY A 191 -18.76 -29.73 14.38
N THR A 192 -19.47 -28.60 14.43
CA THR A 192 -18.85 -27.28 14.41
C THR A 192 -17.98 -27.13 15.63
N LYS A 193 -16.67 -26.90 15.44
CA LYS A 193 -15.82 -26.43 16.54
C LYS A 193 -16.46 -25.16 17.10
N GLN A 194 -16.51 -25.04 18.42
CA GLN A 194 -16.94 -23.82 19.06
C GLN A 194 -16.14 -22.64 18.50
N ALA A 195 -16.80 -21.50 18.27
CA ALA A 195 -16.13 -20.30 17.81
C ALA A 195 -14.95 -19.99 18.74
N ASP A 196 -13.82 -19.61 18.15
CA ASP A 196 -12.68 -19.17 18.95
C ASP A 196 -13.09 -17.86 19.66
N PRO A 197 -12.55 -17.58 20.86
CA PRO A 197 -12.91 -16.36 21.58
C PRO A 197 -12.52 -15.11 20.79
N GLU A 198 -13.19 -13.99 21.10
CA GLU A 198 -12.86 -12.69 20.51
C GLU A 198 -11.38 -12.37 20.73
N ARG A 199 -10.72 -11.97 19.64
CA ARG A 199 -9.30 -11.59 19.65
C ARG A 199 -9.00 -10.66 18.50
N SER A 200 -7.80 -10.10 18.49
CA SER A 200 -7.30 -9.41 17.31
C SER A 200 -6.99 -10.39 16.16
N PRO A 201 -7.04 -9.92 14.90
CA PRO A 201 -6.60 -10.69 13.75
C PRO A 201 -5.17 -11.22 13.91
N LEU A 202 -4.92 -12.46 13.51
CA LEU A 202 -3.55 -12.99 13.46
C LEU A 202 -2.85 -12.42 12.23
N ALA A 203 -1.63 -11.89 12.39
CA ALA A 203 -0.86 -11.32 11.29
C ALA A 203 -0.76 -12.25 10.07
N LYS A 204 -0.53 -13.55 10.28
CA LYS A 204 -0.46 -14.57 9.22
C LYS A 204 -1.78 -14.76 8.44
N HIS A 205 -2.91 -14.32 8.97
CA HIS A 205 -4.22 -14.36 8.32
C HIS A 205 -4.64 -12.98 7.78
N CYS A 206 -3.78 -11.97 7.90
CA CYS A 206 -3.99 -10.65 7.31
C CYS A 206 -3.38 -10.60 5.91
N VAL A 207 -4.02 -9.86 5.00
CA VAL A 207 -3.52 -9.58 3.66
C VAL A 207 -3.32 -8.08 3.52
N VAL A 208 -2.13 -7.66 3.14
CA VAL A 208 -1.75 -6.27 2.91
C VAL A 208 -1.68 -6.00 1.42
N PHE A 209 -2.50 -5.05 0.95
CA PHE A 209 -2.39 -4.51 -0.40
C PHE A 209 -1.40 -3.36 -0.40
N ALA A 210 -0.34 -3.48 -1.21
CA ALA A 210 0.66 -2.45 -1.39
C ALA A 210 0.64 -1.93 -2.84
N GLU A 211 0.84 -0.63 -3.01
CA GLU A 211 0.83 0.02 -4.33
C GLU A 211 1.80 1.20 -4.40
N GLY A 212 2.31 1.46 -5.60
CA GLY A 212 2.98 2.69 -5.98
C GLY A 212 4.48 2.65 -5.71
N LYS A 213 5.14 3.82 -5.77
CA LYS A 213 6.61 3.92 -5.67
C LYS A 213 7.21 3.33 -4.39
N ARG A 214 6.40 3.25 -3.33
CA ARG A 214 6.79 2.71 -2.01
C ARG A 214 6.27 1.30 -1.79
N GLY A 215 5.84 0.64 -2.87
CA GLY A 215 5.34 -0.72 -2.90
C GLY A 215 6.30 -1.71 -2.24
N ARG A 216 7.59 -1.66 -2.62
CA ARG A 216 8.63 -2.53 -2.06
C ARG A 216 8.80 -2.33 -0.55
N ASP A 217 8.87 -1.08 -0.08
CA ASP A 217 9.03 -0.76 1.36
C ASP A 217 7.81 -1.22 2.17
N ARG A 218 6.59 -1.00 1.67
CA ARG A 218 5.35 -1.48 2.30
C ARG A 218 5.28 -3.00 2.33
N SER A 219 5.70 -3.66 1.25
CA SER A 219 5.77 -5.11 1.15
C SER A 219 6.78 -5.67 2.15
N LEU A 220 7.96 -5.05 2.26
CA LEU A 220 8.97 -5.42 3.25
C LEU A 220 8.43 -5.26 4.68
N ALA A 221 7.78 -4.13 4.98
CA ALA A 221 7.19 -3.88 6.30
C ALA A 221 6.13 -4.94 6.65
N ALA A 222 5.26 -5.29 5.70
CA ALA A 222 4.25 -6.32 5.88
C ALA A 222 4.85 -7.72 6.07
N ARG A 223 5.91 -8.07 5.33
CA ARG A 223 6.65 -9.33 5.53
C ARG A 223 7.30 -9.40 6.90
N VAL A 224 7.92 -8.32 7.36
CA VAL A 224 8.49 -8.25 8.71
C VAL A 224 7.41 -8.39 9.79
N ALA A 225 6.21 -7.83 9.54
CA ALA A 225 5.05 -8.01 10.42
C ALA A 225 4.42 -9.42 10.35
N GLY A 226 4.91 -10.32 9.47
CA GLY A 226 4.40 -11.68 9.31
C GLY A 226 3.06 -11.77 8.59
N MET A 227 2.75 -10.78 7.74
CA MET A 227 1.50 -10.70 6.98
C MET A 227 1.68 -11.17 5.53
N ARG A 228 0.56 -11.51 4.88
CA ARG A 228 0.53 -11.76 3.43
C ARG A 228 0.54 -10.43 2.68
N VAL A 229 1.11 -10.43 1.48
CA VAL A 229 1.27 -9.21 0.66
C VAL A 229 0.76 -9.44 -0.75
N MET A 230 -0.19 -8.61 -1.18
CA MET A 230 -0.63 -8.50 -2.56
C MET A 230 -0.17 -7.16 -3.13
N TYR A 231 0.52 -7.19 -4.27
CA TYR A 231 1.01 -5.98 -4.91
C TYR A 231 0.10 -5.55 -6.06
N ILE A 232 -0.21 -4.26 -6.14
CA ILE A 232 -1.05 -3.68 -7.19
C ILE A 232 -0.17 -2.95 -8.21
N GLU A 233 -0.10 -3.49 -9.43
CA GLU A 233 0.74 -3.03 -10.53
C GLU A 233 -0.02 -2.06 -11.45
N GLU A 234 -0.45 -0.90 -10.92
CA GLU A 234 -1.26 0.04 -11.72
C GLU A 234 -0.42 0.89 -12.71
N LYS A 235 0.86 1.09 -12.41
CA LYS A 235 1.79 1.80 -13.30
C LYS A 235 3.10 1.04 -13.35
N MET A 236 3.58 0.78 -14.58
CA MET A 236 4.92 0.28 -14.89
C MET A 236 6.02 1.21 -14.36
N GLY A 237 6.12 1.34 -13.04
CA GLY A 237 7.36 1.72 -12.39
C GLY A 237 8.12 0.44 -12.09
N ASP A 238 9.45 0.49 -12.22
CA ASP A 238 10.37 -0.60 -11.87
C ASP A 238 10.38 -0.84 -10.35
N CYS A 239 9.26 -1.29 -9.82
CA CYS A 239 9.13 -1.73 -8.45
C CYS A 239 9.35 -3.22 -8.43
N ASP A 240 10.64 -3.60 -8.40
CA ASP A 240 11.06 -4.96 -8.06
C ASP A 240 10.49 -5.25 -6.67
N ALA A 241 9.34 -5.88 -6.56
CA ALA A 241 8.79 -6.37 -5.29
C ALA A 241 8.39 -7.84 -5.39
N ASP A 242 8.64 -8.47 -6.54
CA ASP A 242 8.32 -9.86 -6.86
C ASP A 242 8.89 -10.86 -5.85
N ASP A 243 10.04 -10.53 -5.23
CA ASP A 243 10.69 -11.34 -4.19
C ASP A 243 10.01 -11.23 -2.82
N LEU A 244 9.15 -10.22 -2.62
CA LEU A 244 8.52 -9.89 -1.35
C LEU A 244 7.01 -10.13 -1.34
N VAL A 245 6.37 -10.44 -2.45
CA VAL A 245 4.90 -10.48 -2.56
C VAL A 245 4.40 -11.91 -2.70
N ASP A 246 3.18 -12.18 -2.22
CA ASP A 246 2.51 -13.48 -2.41
C ASP A 246 1.77 -13.53 -3.75
N GLY A 247 1.35 -12.36 -4.25
CA GLY A 247 0.72 -12.22 -5.55
C GLY A 247 0.80 -10.80 -6.08
N VAL A 248 0.73 -10.67 -7.41
CA VAL A 248 0.69 -9.41 -8.15
C VAL A 248 -0.65 -9.32 -8.86
N ILE A 249 -1.29 -8.16 -8.75
CA ILE A 249 -2.59 -7.86 -9.34
C ILE A 249 -2.42 -6.63 -10.22
N SER A 250 -2.84 -6.68 -11.48
CA SER A 250 -2.69 -5.54 -12.40
C SER A 250 -3.57 -4.37 -11.94
N THR A 251 -4.83 -4.66 -11.61
CA THR A 251 -5.76 -3.68 -11.04
C THR A 251 -6.65 -4.33 -9.99
N LEU A 252 -7.03 -3.56 -8.98
CA LEU A 252 -8.00 -4.01 -7.98
C LEU A 252 -9.36 -4.38 -8.59
N ASP A 253 -9.63 -3.94 -9.82
CA ASP A 253 -10.84 -4.26 -10.58
C ASP A 253 -10.87 -5.71 -11.10
N GLU A 254 -9.71 -6.37 -11.16
CA GLU A 254 -9.59 -7.79 -11.54
C GLU A 254 -9.91 -8.74 -10.38
N LEU A 255 -10.03 -8.25 -9.15
CA LEU A 255 -10.44 -9.07 -8.01
C LEU A 255 -11.93 -9.36 -8.12
N TYR A 256 -12.25 -10.64 -8.35
CA TYR A 256 -13.63 -11.12 -8.40
C TYR A 256 -14.21 -11.34 -7.01
N GLY A 257 -13.38 -11.59 -5.99
CA GLY A 257 -13.85 -11.58 -4.60
C GLY A 257 -12.79 -11.85 -3.55
N VAL A 258 -13.23 -11.97 -2.30
CA VAL A 258 -12.36 -12.31 -1.15
C VAL A 258 -11.70 -13.69 -1.33
N ASP A 259 -12.31 -14.56 -2.13
CA ASP A 259 -11.77 -15.89 -2.43
C ASP A 259 -10.48 -15.85 -3.27
N ASP A 260 -10.26 -14.79 -4.04
CA ASP A 260 -9.05 -14.62 -4.84
C ASP A 260 -7.82 -14.27 -3.97
N VAL A 261 -8.06 -13.70 -2.78
CA VAL A 261 -7.00 -13.35 -1.80
C VAL A 261 -6.87 -14.35 -0.66
N SER A 262 -7.77 -15.33 -0.57
CA SER A 262 -7.79 -16.28 0.52
C SER A 262 -6.93 -17.52 0.26
N THR A 263 -6.71 -17.91 -1.00
CA THR A 263 -6.06 -19.19 -1.36
C THR A 263 -4.60 -19.01 -1.82
N PRO A 264 -3.59 -19.35 -1.00
CA PRO A 264 -2.26 -19.58 -1.54
C PRO A 264 -2.24 -20.98 -2.16
N GLY A 265 -2.40 -21.08 -3.48
CA GLY A 265 -2.07 -22.29 -4.24
C GLY A 265 -3.19 -22.94 -5.06
N GLN A 266 -3.62 -22.28 -6.13
CA GLN A 266 -3.91 -22.96 -7.41
C GLN A 266 -3.33 -22.23 -8.63
N PHE A 267 -3.02 -20.93 -8.54
CA PHE A 267 -2.49 -20.13 -9.66
C PHE A 267 -1.25 -19.27 -9.33
N TRP A 268 -0.63 -19.46 -8.15
CA TRP A 268 0.54 -18.69 -7.69
C TRP A 268 1.76 -19.60 -7.53
#